data_AF-A0A0F8VK65-F1
#
_entry.id   AF-A0A0F8VK65-F1
#
_cell.length_a   1.000
_cell.length_b   1.000
_cell.length_c   1.000
_cell.angle_alpha   90.00
_cell.angle_beta   90.00
_cell.angle_gamma   90.00
#
_symmetry.space_group_name_H-M   'P 1'
#
loop_
_entity.id
_entity.type
_entity.pdbx_description
1 polymer ?
#
loop_
_entity_poly.entity_id
_entity_poly.type
_entity_poly.pdbx_seq_one_letter_code
_entity_poly.pdbx_strand_id
1 'polypeptide(L)'
;MYIVSATTEIAAPPATVRAKLLDFKSIPTYSPNGFIRSITPVADKLPPSLEAGDQLKCVVGYGKMKFTSSVLENSPSKFSWSGSFLGIFIGEHMFRFEEVPGDKTGLDSSMKSTSRV
;
A
#
# COMPACT_ATOMS: atom_id res chain seq x y z
N MET A 1 9.43 -18.20 1.82
CA MET A 1 8.63 -16.98 2.11
C MET A 1 9.60 -15.85 2.37
N TYR A 2 9.55 -14.78 1.58
CA TYR A 2 10.43 -13.62 1.76
C TYR A 2 9.59 -12.43 2.19
N ILE A 3 10.07 -11.69 3.19
CA ILE A 3 9.46 -10.44 3.66
C ILE A 3 10.51 -9.35 3.52
N VAL A 4 10.16 -8.28 2.83
CA VAL A 4 10.92 -7.04 2.81
C VAL A 4 10.11 -6.02 3.60
N SER A 5 10.67 -5.43 4.63
CA SER A 5 10.01 -4.41 5.45
C SER A 5 10.90 -3.19 5.64
N ALA A 6 10.26 -2.03 5.76
CA ALA A 6 10.89 -0.77 6.09
C ALA A 6 9.98 -0.02 7.07
N THR A 7 10.55 0.48 8.15
CA THR A 7 9.83 1.24 9.17
C THR A 7 10.30 2.68 9.17
N THR A 8 9.38 3.62 9.32
CA THR A 8 9.70 5.05 9.40
C THR A 8 8.83 5.70 10.46
N GLU A 9 9.44 6.45 11.36
CA GLU A 9 8.72 7.30 12.30
C GLU A 9 8.38 8.64 11.65
N ILE A 10 7.10 9.00 11.67
CA ILE A 10 6.58 10.24 11.11
C ILE A 10 6.03 11.08 12.26
N ALA A 11 6.43 12.36 12.32
CA ALA A 11 5.93 13.33 13.30
C ALA A 11 4.51 13.82 12.97
N ALA A 12 3.57 12.89 12.92
CA ALA A 12 2.15 13.13 12.73
C ALA A 12 1.34 11.95 13.32
N PRO A 13 0.06 12.14 13.68
CA PRO A 13 -0.81 11.05 14.14
C PRO A 13 -1.12 10.00 13.04
N PRO A 14 -1.39 8.73 13.42
CA PRO A 14 -1.62 7.64 12.45
C PRO A 14 -2.74 7.92 11.44
N ALA A 15 -3.82 8.56 11.90
CA ALA A 15 -4.94 8.96 11.04
C ALA A 15 -4.51 9.94 9.93
N THR A 16 -3.60 10.87 10.23
CA THR A 16 -3.08 11.85 9.26
C THR A 16 -2.20 11.18 8.23
N VAL A 17 -1.29 10.30 8.67
CA VAL A 17 -0.42 9.52 7.79
C VAL A 17 -1.26 8.63 6.87
N ARG A 18 -2.25 7.92 7.42
CA ARG A 18 -3.17 7.09 6.66
C ARG A 18 -3.97 7.90 5.64
N ALA A 19 -4.52 9.04 6.03
CA ALA A 19 -5.27 9.91 5.11
C ALA A 19 -4.39 10.34 3.93
N LYS A 20 -3.11 10.65 4.18
CA LYS A 20 -2.18 10.99 3.11
C LYS A 20 -1.79 9.80 2.23
N LEU A 21 -1.60 8.63 2.81
CA LEU A 21 -1.29 7.41 2.07
C LEU A 21 -2.44 6.97 1.15
N LEU A 22 -3.68 7.13 1.62
CA LEU A 22 -4.89 6.83 0.85
C LEU A 22 -5.24 7.93 -0.17
N ASP A 23 -4.60 9.10 -0.11
CA ASP A 23 -4.65 10.08 -1.19
C ASP A 23 -3.72 9.64 -2.34
N PHE A 24 -4.17 8.63 -3.09
CA PHE A 24 -3.37 8.00 -4.15
C PHE A 24 -2.90 8.97 -5.23
N LYS A 25 -3.63 10.08 -5.45
CA LYS A 25 -3.24 11.12 -6.40
C LYS A 25 -1.95 11.82 -5.99
N SER A 26 -1.65 11.83 -4.69
CA SER A 26 -0.44 12.45 -4.14
C SER A 26 0.77 11.53 -4.06
N ILE A 27 0.62 10.21 -4.34
CA ILE A 27 1.74 9.25 -4.38
C ILE A 27 2.92 9.76 -5.21
N PRO A 28 2.74 10.28 -6.45
CA PRO A 28 3.86 10.78 -7.25
C PRO A 28 4.55 12.00 -6.64
N THR A 29 3.89 12.74 -5.75
CA THR A 29 4.44 13.95 -5.14
C THR A 29 5.42 13.61 -4.02
N TYR A 30 5.07 12.67 -3.14
CA TYR A 30 5.94 12.26 -2.02
C TYR A 30 6.81 11.04 -2.34
N SER A 31 6.53 10.32 -3.42
CA SER A 31 7.32 9.18 -3.91
C SER A 31 7.61 9.28 -5.42
N PRO A 32 8.24 10.38 -5.88
CA PRO A 32 8.39 10.69 -7.31
C PRO A 32 9.26 9.72 -8.09
N ASN A 33 10.04 8.86 -7.43
CA ASN A 33 10.84 7.78 -8.02
C ASN A 33 10.62 6.44 -7.31
N GLY A 34 9.53 6.33 -6.54
CA GLY A 34 9.24 5.15 -5.74
C GLY A 34 8.88 3.92 -6.55
N PHE A 35 8.90 2.77 -5.87
CA PHE A 35 8.47 1.50 -6.43
C PHE A 35 6.99 1.56 -6.88
N ILE A 36 6.12 2.16 -6.08
CA ILE A 36 4.70 2.41 -6.38
C ILE A 36 4.60 3.75 -7.11
N ARG A 37 4.09 3.73 -8.35
CA ARG A 37 3.91 4.93 -9.17
C ARG A 37 2.48 5.47 -9.08
N SER A 38 1.50 4.59 -9.13
CA SER A 38 0.10 4.96 -8.98
C SER A 38 -0.74 3.78 -8.51
N ILE A 39 -1.78 4.11 -7.76
CA ILE A 39 -2.85 3.19 -7.36
C ILE A 39 -4.16 3.90 -7.73
N THR A 40 -5.08 3.18 -8.36
CA THR A 40 -6.37 3.76 -8.76
C THR A 40 -7.48 2.75 -8.55
N PRO A 41 -8.53 3.07 -7.77
CA PRO A 41 -9.72 2.24 -7.68
C PRO A 41 -10.31 1.96 -9.06
N VAL A 42 -10.72 0.72 -9.30
CA VAL A 42 -11.44 0.37 -10.53
C VAL A 42 -12.89 0.85 -10.45
N ALA A 43 -13.51 0.69 -9.29
CA ALA A 43 -14.84 1.23 -8.99
C ALA A 43 -14.75 2.73 -8.68
N ASP A 44 -15.87 3.44 -8.85
CA ASP A 44 -16.01 4.84 -8.44
C ASP A 44 -16.21 4.93 -6.90
N LYS A 45 -15.22 4.41 -6.18
CA LYS A 45 -15.14 4.44 -4.72
C LYS A 45 -13.96 5.31 -4.32
N LEU A 46 -14.14 6.08 -3.25
CA LEU A 46 -13.04 6.83 -2.67
C LEU A 46 -12.06 5.86 -1.98
N PRO A 47 -10.75 6.11 -2.01
CA PRO A 47 -9.77 5.23 -1.38
C PRO A 47 -10.04 4.90 0.11
N PRO A 48 -10.53 5.85 0.95
CA PRO A 48 -10.89 5.54 2.33
C PRO A 48 -12.08 4.60 2.50
N SER A 49 -12.96 4.48 1.49
CA SER A 49 -14.15 3.62 1.50
C SER A 49 -13.94 2.30 0.76
N LEU A 50 -12.71 1.97 0.38
CA LEU A 50 -12.40 0.68 -0.23
C LEU A 50 -12.53 -0.44 0.79
N GLU A 51 -13.09 -1.55 0.36
CA GLU A 51 -13.29 -2.75 1.17
C GLU A 51 -12.49 -3.91 0.61
N ALA A 52 -12.30 -4.96 1.41
CA ALA A 52 -11.65 -6.18 0.96
C ALA A 52 -12.39 -6.75 -0.28
N GLY A 53 -11.63 -7.11 -1.31
CA GLY A 53 -12.16 -7.56 -2.59
C GLY A 53 -12.35 -6.46 -3.64
N ASP A 54 -12.35 -5.18 -3.26
CA ASP A 54 -12.38 -4.09 -4.24
C ASP A 54 -11.12 -4.11 -5.10
N GLN A 55 -11.27 -3.78 -6.38
CA GLN A 55 -10.19 -3.88 -7.36
C GLN A 55 -9.44 -2.56 -7.51
N LEU A 56 -8.12 -2.66 -7.62
CA LEU A 56 -7.18 -1.56 -7.83
C LEU A 56 -6.40 -1.77 -9.13
N LYS A 57 -6.23 -0.72 -9.92
CA LYS A 57 -5.20 -0.65 -10.96
C LYS A 57 -3.91 -0.14 -10.34
N CYS A 58 -2.89 -0.97 -10.32
CA CYS A 58 -1.60 -0.65 -9.74
C CYS A 58 -0.56 -0.50 -10.85
N VAL A 59 0.23 0.56 -10.77
CA VAL A 59 1.44 0.75 -11.56
C VAL A 59 2.62 0.78 -10.60
N VAL A 60 3.44 -0.27 -10.62
CA VAL A 60 4.56 -0.49 -9.70
C VAL A 60 5.83 -0.88 -10.46
N GLY A 61 6.90 -1.24 -9.74
CA GLY A 61 8.17 -1.64 -10.36
C GLY A 61 8.77 -0.51 -11.19
N TYR A 62 8.75 0.72 -10.66
CA TYR A 62 9.24 1.91 -11.34
C TYR A 62 8.50 2.21 -12.66
N GLY A 63 7.23 1.80 -12.76
CA GLY A 63 6.39 2.03 -13.93
C GLY A 63 6.37 0.89 -14.95
N LYS A 64 7.19 -0.14 -14.73
CA LYS A 64 7.32 -1.28 -15.66
C LYS A 64 6.24 -2.35 -15.45
N MET A 65 5.61 -2.39 -14.29
CA MET A 65 4.63 -3.40 -13.93
C MET A 65 3.25 -2.77 -13.77
N LYS A 66 2.28 -3.25 -14.54
CA LYS A 66 0.89 -2.81 -14.49
C LYS A 66 -0.01 -4.02 -14.31
N PHE A 67 -0.84 -4.03 -13.28
CA PHE A 67 -1.76 -5.13 -13.02
C PHE A 67 -2.98 -4.66 -12.24
N THR A 68 -4.03 -5.47 -12.29
CA THR A 68 -5.18 -5.34 -11.40
C THR A 68 -4.91 -6.16 -10.14
N SER A 69 -5.17 -5.55 -9.00
CA SER A 69 -4.98 -6.08 -7.65
C SER A 69 -6.30 -6.04 -6.90
N SER A 70 -6.43 -6.85 -5.85
CA SER A 70 -7.55 -6.76 -4.90
C SER A 70 -7.07 -6.17 -3.58
N VAL A 71 -7.86 -5.27 -3.01
CA VAL A 71 -7.72 -4.84 -1.63
C VAL A 71 -7.90 -6.07 -0.73
N LEU A 72 -6.99 -6.25 0.21
CA LEU A 72 -7.04 -7.32 1.21
C LEU A 72 -7.53 -6.79 2.55
N GLU A 73 -7.12 -5.57 2.91
CA GLU A 73 -7.54 -4.92 4.16
C GLU A 73 -7.47 -3.40 4.01
N ASN A 74 -8.44 -2.70 4.59
CA ASN A 74 -8.46 -1.25 4.70
C ASN A 74 -9.05 -0.82 6.04
N SER A 75 -8.30 -1.07 7.11
CA SER A 75 -8.64 -0.69 8.48
C SER A 75 -7.91 0.61 8.88
N PRO A 76 -8.26 1.22 10.03
CA PRO A 76 -7.52 2.38 10.55
C PRO A 76 -6.04 2.08 10.82
N SER A 77 -5.69 0.84 11.15
CA SER A 77 -4.33 0.42 11.48
C SER A 77 -3.59 -0.22 10.31
N LYS A 78 -4.27 -0.63 9.23
CA LYS A 78 -3.63 -1.29 8.10
C LYS A 78 -4.33 -1.07 6.77
N PHE A 79 -3.53 -0.81 5.74
CA PHE A 79 -3.96 -0.88 4.34
C PHE A 79 -3.12 -1.89 3.58
N SER A 80 -3.76 -2.83 2.86
CA SER A 80 -3.04 -3.85 2.10
C SER A 80 -3.77 -4.31 0.85
N TRP A 81 -2.99 -4.76 -0.14
CA TRP A 81 -3.50 -5.27 -1.41
C TRP A 81 -2.61 -6.38 -1.98
N SER A 82 -3.19 -7.20 -2.85
CA SER A 82 -2.51 -8.32 -3.48
C SER A 82 -1.67 -7.90 -4.69
N GLY A 83 -0.37 -8.16 -4.68
CA GLY A 83 0.46 -8.14 -5.89
C GLY A 83 0.38 -9.49 -6.59
N SER A 84 -0.08 -9.54 -7.83
CA SER A 84 0.08 -10.72 -8.69
C SER A 84 0.76 -10.32 -9.99
N PHE A 85 1.93 -10.91 -10.25
CA PHE A 85 2.63 -10.70 -11.51
C PHE A 85 2.86 -12.05 -12.22
N LEU A 86 2.24 -12.17 -13.40
CA LEU A 86 2.35 -13.33 -14.31
C LEU A 86 2.07 -14.70 -13.67
N GLY A 87 1.31 -14.76 -12.57
CA GLY A 87 0.96 -16.02 -11.89
C GLY A 87 2.10 -16.71 -11.12
N ILE A 88 3.30 -16.13 -11.13
CA ILE A 88 4.51 -16.70 -10.51
C ILE A 88 4.82 -16.01 -9.18
N PHE A 89 4.56 -14.70 -9.08
CA PHE A 89 4.73 -13.92 -7.87
C PHE A 89 3.38 -13.52 -7.32
N ILE A 90 2.98 -14.16 -6.22
CA ILE A 90 1.84 -13.73 -5.41
C ILE A 90 2.41 -13.10 -4.14
N GLY A 91 2.12 -11.83 -3.93
CA GLY A 91 2.55 -11.09 -2.75
C GLY A 91 1.45 -10.22 -2.15
N GLU A 92 1.67 -9.78 -0.94
CA GLU A 92 0.87 -8.79 -0.24
C GLU A 92 1.75 -7.57 0.01
N HIS A 93 1.32 -6.41 -0.47
CA HIS A 93 1.86 -5.14 -0.05
C HIS A 93 0.99 -4.61 1.07
N MET A 94 1.60 -4.21 2.19
CA MET A 94 0.88 -3.69 3.34
C MET A 94 1.58 -2.48 3.96
N PHE A 95 0.77 -1.57 4.48
CA PHE A 95 1.18 -0.48 5.33
C PHE A 95 0.47 -0.62 6.68
N ARG A 96 1.22 -0.64 7.77
CA ARG A 96 0.69 -0.57 9.13
C ARG A 96 0.94 0.81 9.71
N PHE A 97 -0.09 1.34 10.36
CA PHE A 97 -0.06 2.63 11.05
C PHE A 97 -0.13 2.35 12.55
N GLU A 98 0.98 2.55 13.23
CA GLU A 98 1.10 2.30 14.67
C GLU A 98 1.38 3.61 15.39
N GLU A 99 0.71 3.82 16.52
CA GLU A 99 0.97 4.98 17.37
C GLU A 99 2.26 4.74 18.16
N VAL A 100 3.18 5.72 18.11
CA VAL A 100 4.42 5.69 18.88
C VAL A 100 4.52 6.95 19.74
N PRO A 101 5.29 6.92 20.87
CA PRO A 101 5.27 8.01 21.85
C PRO A 101 5.52 9.40 21.25
N GLY A 102 4.77 10.39 21.73
CA GLY A 102 4.92 11.80 21.36
C GLY A 102 4.17 12.23 20.10
N ASP A 103 2.93 11.77 19.91
CA ASP A 103 2.05 12.09 18.77
C ASP A 103 2.66 11.74 17.39
N LYS A 104 3.48 10.69 17.37
CA LYS A 104 4.15 10.18 16.17
C LYS A 104 3.47 8.91 15.66
N THR A 105 3.73 8.60 14.39
CA THR A 105 3.32 7.33 13.77
C THR A 105 4.54 6.51 13.42
N GLY A 106 4.59 5.26 13.86
CA GLY A 106 5.39 4.22 13.24
C GLY A 106 4.68 3.73 11.98
N LEU A 107 5.20 4.09 10.81
CA LEU A 107 4.73 3.56 9.53
C LEU A 107 5.61 2.36 9.15
N ASP A 108 5.05 1.16 9.20
CA ASP A 108 5.68 -0.06 8.66
C ASP A 108 5.14 -0.32 7.25
N SER A 109 6.02 -0.23 6.26
CA SER A 109 5.75 -0.66 4.89
C SER A 109 6.42 -2.00 4.66
N SER A 110 5.63 -3.02 4.36
CA SER A 110 6.16 -4.35 4.08
C SER A 110 5.56 -4.98 2.83
N MET A 111 6.38 -5.77 2.15
CA MET A 111 6.00 -6.62 1.04
C MET A 111 6.32 -8.06 1.42
N LYS A 112 5.27 -8.88 1.52
CA LYS A 112 5.38 -10.32 1.73
C LYS A 112 5.22 -11.00 0.38
N SER A 113 6.20 -11.78 -0.05
CA SER A 113 6.14 -12.53 -1.32
C SER A 113 6.26 -14.03 -1.09
N THR A 114 5.39 -14.78 -1.78
CA THR A 114 5.41 -16.23 -1.84
C THR A 114 5.59 -16.64 -3.29
N SER A 115 6.75 -17.19 -3.63
CA SER A 115 6.95 -17.89 -4.90
C SER A 115 6.23 -19.24 -4.83
N ARG A 116 5.40 -19.55 -5.84
CA ARG A 116 5.03 -20.96 -6.07
C ARG A 116 6.26 -21.62 -6.70
N VAL A 117 6.84 -22.57 -5.98
CA VAL A 117 7.83 -23.51 -6.52
C VAL A 117 7.07 -24.70 -7.08
#